data_AF-A0A9Q3D1T8-F1
#
_entry.id   AF-A0A9Q3D1T8-F1
#
_cell.length_a   1.000
_cell.length_b   1.000
_cell.length_c   1.000
_cell.angle_alpha   90.00
_cell.angle_beta   90.00
_cell.angle_gamma   90.00
#
_symmetry.space_group_name_H-M   'P 1'
#
loop_
_entity.id
_entity.type
_entity.pdbx_description
1 polymer ?
#
loop_
_entity_poly.entity_id
_entity_poly.type
_entity_poly.pdbx_seq_one_letter_code
_entity_poly.pdbx_strand_id
1 'polypeptide(L)'
;MEPKPVISSQNLLLSPEFHSQLLKIQSGNNLPQIQTLIPFLKSSLKPHKKQGLAFLLDRETPNGKSADSLWLNKPSSSTRRIYLIHSITKKQVQNLQDSLIHTPLGCLLAHDMGLGKSIQCISLICTTL
;
A
#
# COMPACT_ATOMS: atom_id res chain seq x y z
N MET A 1 38.68 -22.33 -3.39
CA MET A 1 38.02 -21.00 -3.29
C MET A 1 37.12 -20.88 -4.50
N GLU A 2 35.81 -21.03 -4.33
CA GLU A 2 34.87 -20.80 -5.43
C GLU A 2 34.78 -19.30 -5.75
N PRO A 3 34.69 -18.91 -7.02
CA PRO A 3 34.53 -17.51 -7.39
C PRO A 3 33.13 -17.03 -6.96
N LYS A 4 33.09 -15.90 -6.23
CA LYS A 4 31.83 -15.21 -5.92
C LYS A 4 31.14 -14.80 -7.24
N PRO A 5 29.82 -15.00 -7.37
CA PRO A 5 29.10 -14.52 -8.55
C PRO A 5 29.17 -12.98 -8.58
N VAL A 6 29.82 -12.47 -9.62
CA VAL A 6 29.78 -11.05 -9.97
C VAL A 6 28.40 -10.80 -10.56
N ILE A 7 27.53 -10.18 -9.78
CA ILE A 7 26.24 -9.68 -10.28
C ILE A 7 26.59 -8.52 -11.20
N SER A 8 26.69 -8.79 -12.49
CA SER A 8 26.78 -7.75 -13.51
C SER A 8 25.54 -6.89 -13.41
N SER A 9 25.73 -5.57 -13.28
CA SER A 9 24.71 -4.53 -13.37
C SER A 9 24.10 -4.49 -14.78
N GLN A 10 23.51 -5.60 -15.23
CA GLN A 10 22.61 -5.57 -16.35
C GLN A 10 21.39 -4.84 -15.85
N ASN A 11 21.27 -3.58 -16.27
CA ASN A 11 20.06 -2.80 -16.13
C ASN A 11 18.88 -3.73 -16.42
N LEU A 12 17.99 -3.96 -15.44
CA LEU A 12 16.66 -4.51 -15.68
C LEU A 12 15.89 -3.46 -16.50
N LEU A 13 16.29 -3.29 -17.76
CA LEU A 13 15.55 -2.58 -18.77
C LEU A 13 14.38 -3.51 -19.10
N LEU A 14 13.31 -3.36 -18.33
CA LEU A 14 11.98 -3.81 -18.73
C LEU A 14 11.79 -3.41 -20.19
N SER A 15 11.26 -4.30 -21.02
CA SER A 15 10.96 -3.92 -22.41
C SER A 15 10.07 -2.67 -22.39
N PRO A 16 10.22 -1.75 -23.36
CA PRO A 16 9.45 -0.50 -23.37
C PRO A 16 7.92 -0.73 -23.31
N GLU A 17 7.48 -1.87 -23.83
CA GLU A 17 6.08 -2.34 -23.75
C GLU A 17 5.66 -2.65 -22.31
N PHE A 18 6.47 -3.38 -21.54
CA PHE A 18 6.19 -3.67 -20.13
C PHE A 18 6.24 -2.40 -19.27
N HIS A 19 7.17 -1.48 -19.55
CA HIS A 19 7.23 -0.20 -18.84
C HIS A 19 5.91 0.58 -19.00
N SER A 20 5.38 0.62 -20.22
CA SER A 20 4.10 1.28 -20.52
C SER A 20 2.90 0.62 -19.81
N GLN A 21 2.94 -0.70 -19.61
CA GLN A 21 1.91 -1.41 -18.85
C GLN A 21 2.01 -1.14 -17.34
N LEU A 22 3.21 -1.09 -16.78
CA LEU A 22 3.41 -0.77 -15.37
C LEU A 22 2.97 0.66 -15.03
N LEU A 23 3.21 1.63 -15.94
CA LEU A 23 2.72 3.00 -15.77
C LEU A 23 1.19 3.11 -15.77
N LYS A 24 0.46 2.11 -16.31
CA LYS A 24 -1.00 2.06 -16.27
C LYS A 24 -1.55 1.54 -14.93
N ILE A 25 -0.71 0.93 -14.09
CA ILE A 25 -1.13 0.54 -12.75
C ILE A 25 -1.53 1.82 -12.02
N GLN A 26 -2.73 1.82 -11.44
CA GLN A 26 -3.22 2.98 -10.69
C GLN A 26 -2.22 3.31 -9.59
N SER A 27 -1.59 4.46 -9.72
CA SER A 27 -0.65 4.98 -8.74
C SER A 27 -1.40 5.73 -7.65
N GLY A 28 -0.87 5.70 -6.43
CA GLY A 28 -1.37 6.47 -5.28
C GLY A 28 -1.16 7.98 -5.40
N ASN A 29 -1.22 8.56 -6.60
CA ASN A 29 -0.92 9.99 -6.82
C ASN A 29 -1.96 10.91 -6.15
N ASN A 30 -3.16 10.38 -5.88
CA ASN A 30 -4.25 11.11 -5.24
C ASN A 30 -4.54 10.59 -3.82
N LEU A 31 -3.51 10.15 -3.11
CA LEU A 31 -3.65 9.78 -1.71
C LEU A 31 -4.10 10.98 -0.87
N PRO A 32 -4.97 10.79 0.13
CA PRO A 32 -5.35 11.85 1.05
C PRO A 32 -4.13 12.30 1.85
N GLN A 33 -4.03 13.61 2.09
CA GLN A 33 -3.02 14.13 3.01
C GLN A 33 -3.48 13.93 4.45
N ILE A 34 -2.56 13.51 5.30
CA ILE A 34 -2.79 13.60 6.74
C ILE A 34 -2.88 15.07 7.17
N GLN A 35 -3.95 15.38 7.89
CA GLN A 35 -4.19 16.69 8.50
C GLN A 35 -3.79 16.72 9.97
N THR A 36 -3.61 15.57 10.60
CA THR A 36 -3.24 15.46 12.01
C THR A 36 -1.85 15.99 12.28
N LEU A 37 -1.71 16.67 13.42
CA LEU A 37 -0.40 17.06 13.95
C LEU A 37 0.33 15.80 14.39
N ILE A 38 1.60 15.68 14.01
CA ILE A 38 2.45 14.56 14.40
C ILE A 38 3.13 14.94 15.71
N PRO A 39 2.91 14.18 16.80
CA PRO A 39 3.56 14.44 18.08
C PRO A 39 5.08 14.55 17.92
N PHE A 40 5.70 15.48 18.64
CA PHE A 40 7.16 15.68 18.70
C PHE A 40 7.85 16.12 17.40
N LEU A 41 7.15 16.12 16.26
CA LEU A 41 7.70 16.52 14.98
C LEU A 41 7.56 18.04 14.78
N LYS A 42 8.65 18.78 15.02
CA LYS A 42 8.68 20.25 14.83
C LYS A 42 8.78 20.68 13.36
N SER A 43 9.17 19.78 12.47
CA SER A 43 9.37 20.10 11.06
C SER A 43 8.08 20.00 10.26
N SER A 44 7.87 20.91 9.31
CA SER A 44 6.68 20.85 8.44
C SER A 44 6.87 19.82 7.33
N LEU A 45 5.94 18.86 7.23
CA LEU A 45 5.94 17.89 6.13
C LEU A 45 5.36 18.50 4.85
N LYS A 46 6.08 18.34 3.74
CA LYS A 46 5.57 18.66 2.40
C LYS A 46 4.34 17.79 2.05
N PRO A 47 3.44 18.24 1.16
CA PRO A 47 2.22 17.51 0.80
C PRO A 47 2.43 16.04 0.45
N HIS A 48 3.40 15.72 -0.42
CA HIS A 48 3.71 14.34 -0.80
C HIS A 48 4.17 13.47 0.37
N LYS A 49 4.80 14.07 1.39
CA LYS A 49 5.20 13.36 2.61
C LYS A 49 4.01 13.07 3.52
N LYS A 50 3.03 13.98 3.57
CA LYS A 50 1.76 13.75 4.28
C LYS A 50 0.92 12.66 3.60
N GLN A 51 0.92 12.61 2.28
CA GLN A 51 0.29 11.53 1.50
C GLN A 51 0.96 10.19 1.75
N GLY A 52 2.30 10.15 1.68
CA GLY A 52 3.08 8.97 2.01
C GLY A 52 2.78 8.47 3.43
N LEU A 53 2.74 9.36 4.42
CA LEU A 53 2.41 9.01 5.80
C LEU A 53 0.98 8.45 5.94
N ALA A 54 -0.01 9.03 5.24
CA ALA A 54 -1.36 8.51 5.24
C ALA A 54 -1.43 7.07 4.70
N PHE A 55 -0.67 6.79 3.64
CA PHE A 55 -0.52 5.43 3.12
C PHE A 55 0.14 4.48 4.12
N LEU A 56 1.21 4.90 4.79
CA LEU A 56 1.89 4.08 5.80
C LEU A 56 0.92 3.70 6.95
N LEU A 57 0.15 4.66 7.46
CA LEU A 57 -0.80 4.42 8.56
C LEU A 57 -1.95 3.49 8.14
N ASP A 58 -2.45 3.61 6.91
CA ASP A 58 -3.44 2.68 6.37
C ASP A 58 -2.91 1.24 6.35
N ARG A 59 -1.61 1.07 6.07
CA ARG A 59 -0.93 -0.23 6.00
C ARG A 59 -0.54 -0.82 7.36
N GLU A 60 -0.38 0.01 8.37
CA GLU A 60 -0.20 -0.41 9.76
C GLU A 60 -1.53 -0.66 10.49
N THR A 61 -2.68 -0.38 9.84
CA THR A 61 -4.01 -0.61 10.41
C THR A 61 -4.56 -1.95 9.89
N PRO A 62 -4.86 -2.95 10.75
CA PRO A 62 -5.37 -4.26 10.33
C PRO A 62 -6.65 -4.22 9.48
N ASN A 63 -7.46 -3.18 9.67
CA ASN A 63 -8.71 -2.92 8.97
C ASN A 63 -8.63 -1.64 8.11
N GLY A 64 -7.44 -1.31 7.61
CA GLY A 64 -7.24 -0.18 6.69
C GLY A 64 -7.99 -0.36 5.37
N LYS A 65 -8.19 0.72 4.62
CA LYS A 65 -8.85 0.69 3.31
C LYS A 65 -8.15 -0.23 2.31
N SER A 66 -6.83 -0.37 2.44
CA SER A 66 -6.06 -1.30 1.62
C SER A 66 -6.51 -2.76 1.78
N ALA A 67 -7.13 -3.13 2.91
CA ALA A 67 -7.63 -4.49 3.16
C ALA A 67 -8.75 -4.92 2.22
N ASP A 68 -9.48 -3.96 1.69
CA ASP A 68 -10.63 -4.23 0.84
C ASP A 68 -10.22 -4.46 -0.62
N SER A 69 -8.96 -4.21 -0.99
CA SER A 69 -8.52 -4.10 -2.40
C SER A 69 -8.71 -5.38 -3.23
N LEU A 70 -8.72 -6.56 -2.60
CA LEU A 70 -8.95 -7.84 -3.28
C LEU A 70 -10.38 -8.35 -3.17
N TRP A 71 -11.25 -7.63 -2.47
CA TRP A 71 -12.65 -8.01 -2.26
C TRP A 71 -13.55 -7.32 -3.29
N LEU A 72 -14.43 -8.10 -3.91
CA LEU A 72 -15.36 -7.63 -4.91
C LEU A 72 -16.79 -7.80 -4.40
N ASN A 73 -17.60 -6.75 -4.54
CA ASN A 73 -19.02 -6.83 -4.30
C ASN A 73 -19.70 -7.64 -5.40
N LYS A 74 -20.42 -8.69 -5.02
CA LYS A 74 -21.24 -9.48 -5.93
C LYS A 74 -22.69 -9.47 -5.47
N PRO A 75 -23.63 -9.03 -6.34
CA PRO A 75 -25.04 -9.22 -6.05
C PRO A 75 -25.38 -10.71 -6.15
N SER A 76 -26.16 -11.21 -5.20
CA SER A 76 -26.75 -12.54 -5.32
C SER A 76 -27.97 -12.47 -6.24
N SER A 77 -28.06 -13.41 -7.18
CA SER A 77 -29.17 -13.52 -8.12
C SER A 77 -30.45 -14.05 -7.46
N SER A 78 -30.30 -14.80 -6.36
CA SER A 78 -31.42 -15.47 -5.66
C SER A 78 -31.89 -14.69 -4.43
N THR A 79 -31.00 -13.97 -3.78
CA THR A 79 -31.32 -13.14 -2.61
C THR A 79 -30.89 -11.72 -2.94
N ARG A 80 -31.73 -10.70 -2.69
CA ARG A 80 -31.38 -9.27 -2.86
C ARG A 80 -30.20 -8.76 -1.97
N ARG A 81 -29.34 -9.66 -1.49
CA ARG A 81 -28.17 -9.41 -0.67
C ARG A 81 -26.93 -9.30 -1.54
N ILE A 82 -25.99 -8.47 -1.09
CA ILE A 82 -24.66 -8.34 -1.65
C ILE A 82 -23.73 -9.18 -0.77
N TYR A 83 -22.87 -9.98 -1.39
CA TYR A 83 -21.78 -10.69 -0.71
C TYR A 83 -20.44 -10.23 -1.28
N LEU A 84 -19.40 -10.37 -0.47
CA LEU A 84 -18.03 -10.07 -0.86
C LEU A 84 -17.36 -11.36 -1.33
N ILE A 85 -16.72 -11.32 -2.49
CA ILE A 85 -15.90 -12.43 -3.00
C ILE A 85 -14.45 -11.98 -3.11
N HIS A 86 -13.54 -12.79 -2.56
CA HIS A 86 -12.11 -12.56 -2.72
C HIS A 86 -11.69 -12.91 -4.16
N SER A 87 -11.04 -11.97 -4.85
CA SER A 87 -10.74 -12.07 -6.28
C SER A 87 -9.88 -13.30 -6.64
N ILE A 88 -8.91 -13.65 -5.78
CA ILE A 88 -7.99 -14.78 -5.98
C ILE A 88 -8.58 -16.08 -5.40
N THR A 89 -8.76 -16.17 -4.09
CA THR A 89 -9.18 -17.41 -3.39
C THR A 89 -10.64 -17.82 -3.62
N LYS A 90 -11.46 -16.94 -4.21
CA LYS A 90 -12.91 -17.13 -4.41
C LYS A 90 -13.72 -17.35 -3.14
N LYS A 91 -13.13 -17.13 -1.96
CA LYS A 91 -13.85 -17.18 -0.67
C LYS A 91 -14.96 -16.13 -0.65
N GLN A 92 -16.13 -16.54 -0.16
CA GLN A 92 -17.29 -15.67 -0.03
C GLN A 92 -17.55 -15.36 1.45
N VAL A 93 -17.83 -14.10 1.74
CA VAL A 93 -18.21 -13.63 3.08
C VAL A 93 -19.37 -12.63 2.97
N GLN A 94 -20.16 -12.49 4.02
CA GLN A 94 -21.21 -11.48 4.06
C GLN A 94 -20.63 -10.12 4.48
N ASN A 95 -19.78 -10.11 5.52
CA ASN A 95 -19.02 -8.93 5.92
C ASN A 95 -17.51 -9.20 5.86
N LEU A 96 -16.74 -8.14 5.58
CA LEU A 96 -15.28 -8.21 5.55
C LEU A 96 -14.68 -8.54 6.93
N GLN A 97 -15.37 -8.14 8.01
CA GLN A 97 -15.04 -8.51 9.39
C GLN A 97 -15.18 -10.02 9.66
N ASP A 98 -16.05 -10.72 8.93
CA ASP A 98 -16.20 -12.18 9.05
C ASP A 98 -15.00 -12.91 8.41
N SER A 99 -14.23 -12.19 7.59
CA SER A 99 -12.99 -12.72 7.06
C SER A 99 -11.90 -12.57 8.14
N LEU A 100 -11.44 -13.69 8.70
CA LEU A 100 -10.24 -13.76 9.57
C LEU A 100 -8.93 -13.37 8.84
N ILE A 101 -9.03 -12.79 7.64
CA ILE A 101 -7.89 -12.46 6.79
C ILE A 101 -7.58 -11.00 7.05
N HIS A 102 -6.73 -10.77 8.06
CA HIS A 102 -6.14 -9.46 8.27
C HIS A 102 -5.20 -9.13 7.10
N THR A 103 -5.16 -7.87 6.68
CA THR A 103 -4.09 -7.45 5.77
C THR A 103 -2.73 -7.67 6.42
N PRO A 104 -1.72 -8.10 5.64
CA PRO A 104 -0.36 -8.05 6.12
C PRO A 104 -0.03 -6.61 6.50
N LEU A 105 0.45 -6.43 7.73
CA LEU A 105 0.94 -5.16 8.20
C LEU A 105 2.26 -4.82 7.49
N GLY A 106 2.55 -3.53 7.42
CA GLY A 106 3.71 -3.02 6.73
C GLY A 106 3.50 -2.80 5.23
N CYS A 107 4.51 -2.21 4.60
CA CYS A 107 4.45 -1.83 3.19
C CYS A 107 5.82 -1.59 2.58
N LEU A 108 5.84 -1.41 1.25
CA LEU A 108 7.02 -1.01 0.50
C LEU A 108 6.92 0.47 0.14
N LEU A 109 7.82 1.28 0.69
CA LEU A 109 7.91 2.71 0.39
C LEU A 109 8.99 2.97 -0.69
N ALA A 110 8.64 2.71 -1.94
CA ALA A 110 9.55 2.74 -3.09
C ALA A 110 9.62 4.12 -3.78
N HIS A 111 9.66 5.21 -3.02
CA HIS A 111 9.90 6.55 -3.58
C HIS A 111 11.35 6.69 -4.06
N ASP A 112 11.59 7.59 -5.02
CA ASP A 112 12.93 7.99 -5.41
C ASP A 112 13.76 8.50 -4.23
N MET A 113 15.08 8.42 -4.37
CA MET A 113 16.02 8.97 -3.40
C MET A 113 15.81 10.48 -3.22
N GLY A 114 16.03 10.99 -2.01
CA GLY A 114 15.86 12.42 -1.71
C GLY A 114 14.42 12.88 -1.43
N LEU A 115 13.38 12.07 -1.71
CA LEU A 115 11.99 12.45 -1.42
C LEU A 115 11.61 12.44 0.08
N GLY A 116 12.54 12.03 0.95
CA GLY A 116 12.38 12.07 2.40
C GLY A 116 11.65 10.87 2.99
N LYS A 117 11.96 9.66 2.51
CA LYS A 117 11.42 8.40 3.07
C LYS A 117 11.71 8.26 4.57
N SER A 118 12.94 8.59 5.01
CA SER A 118 13.32 8.49 6.43
C SER A 118 12.45 9.35 7.34
N ILE A 119 12.14 10.60 6.94
CA ILE A 119 11.27 11.46 7.75
C ILE A 119 9.81 10.96 7.75
N GLN A 120 9.35 10.32 6.67
CA GLN A 120 8.03 9.66 6.65
C GLN A 120 7.99 8.49 7.64
N CYS A 121 9.03 7.64 7.69
CA CYS A 121 9.12 6.55 8.66
C CYS A 121 9.21 7.04 10.11
N ILE A 122 10.02 8.07 10.39
CA ILE A 122 10.09 8.68 11.73
C ILE A 122 8.72 9.25 12.13
N SER A 123 8.04 9.94 11.19
CA SER A 123 6.71 10.48 11.44
C SER A 123 5.69 9.39 11.77
N LEU A 124 5.77 8.23 11.10
CA LEU A 124 4.95 7.06 11.40
C LEU A 124 5.18 6.61 12.84
N ILE A 125 6.44 6.40 13.24
CA ILE A 125 6.81 5.98 14.61
C ILE A 125 6.28 6.99 15.64
N CYS A 126 6.47 8.29 15.43
CA CYS A 126 5.96 9.32 16.33
C CYS A 126 4.43 9.38 16.41
N THR A 127 3.71 8.81 15.43
CA THR A 127 2.24 8.78 15.41
C THR A 127 1.69 7.50 16.06
N THR A 128 2.45 6.40 16.06
CA THR A 128 2.00 5.08 16.54
C THR A 128 2.55 4.69 17.92
N LEU A 129 3.54 5.43 18.45
CA LEU A 129 3.98 5.37 19.85
C LEU A 129 3.04 6.17 20.76
#